data_AF-A0A6P0STZ4-F1
#
_entry.id   AF-A0A6P0STZ4-F1
#
_cell.length_a   1.000
_cell.length_b   1.000
_cell.length_c   1.000
_cell.angle_alpha   90.00
_cell.angle_beta   90.00
_cell.angle_gamma   90.00
#
_symmetry.space_group_name_H-M   'P 1'
#
loop_
_entity.id
_entity.type
_entity.pdbx_description
1 polymer ?
#
loop_
_entity_poly.entity_id
_entity_poly.type
_entity_poly.pdbx_seq_one_letter_code
_entity_poly.pdbx_strand_id
1 'polypeptide(L)'
;MKTYQSSTSNPNITAQAWRLIANGRFWPFTLLVVGVASNGVYAHAPLAAFASMSGATLSRQRAVGVALLVWLVNQAIGFGLRGYPLTSTAFTWGALMGIGTLLAAVAASWWPGWSRDSFSRYLTWMAIASLLGFALYQGLILFAYPVLADGHRMGWEIVGKFFVKHLIWSGGITIVHSLLLWRIVNRRQSVI
;
A
#
# COMPACT_ATOMS: atom_id res chain seq x y z
N MET A 1 -13.93 -15.23 40.21
CA MET A 1 -13.23 -14.26 39.34
C MET A 1 -12.96 -14.96 38.01
N LYS A 2 -13.74 -14.67 36.95
CA LYS A 2 -13.51 -15.27 35.62
C LYS A 2 -12.25 -14.63 35.03
N THR A 3 -11.15 -15.38 34.99
CA THR A 3 -9.97 -15.02 34.22
C THR A 3 -10.37 -14.90 32.76
N TYR A 4 -10.44 -13.67 32.25
CA TYR A 4 -10.45 -13.43 30.80
C TYR A 4 -9.12 -13.97 30.27
N GLN A 5 -9.14 -15.20 29.75
CA GLN A 5 -8.06 -15.66 28.89
C GLN A 5 -8.01 -14.67 27.73
N SER A 6 -6.95 -13.86 27.69
CA SER A 6 -6.65 -13.05 26.52
C SER A 6 -6.65 -13.99 25.32
N SER A 7 -7.50 -13.73 24.33
CA SER A 7 -7.63 -14.60 23.16
C SER A 7 -6.38 -14.47 22.30
N THR A 8 -5.29 -15.07 22.73
CA THR A 8 -4.10 -15.27 21.91
C THR A 8 -4.53 -16.25 20.81
N SER A 9 -4.89 -15.70 19.66
CA SER A 9 -5.27 -16.49 18.48
C SER A 9 -4.18 -17.52 18.21
N ASN A 10 -4.55 -18.80 18.07
CA ASN A 10 -3.62 -19.86 17.73
C ASN A 10 -2.82 -19.44 16.47
N PRO A 11 -1.48 -19.32 16.55
CA PRO A 11 -0.66 -18.74 15.48
C PRO A 11 -0.82 -19.48 14.14
N ASN A 12 -1.17 -20.77 14.17
CA ASN A 12 -1.49 -21.55 12.98
C ASN A 12 -2.76 -21.05 12.26
N ILE A 13 -3.78 -20.63 12.99
CA ILE A 13 -5.04 -20.13 12.41
C ILE A 13 -4.83 -18.75 11.77
N THR A 14 -4.10 -17.86 12.44
CA THR A 14 -3.82 -16.51 11.94
C THR A 14 -2.94 -16.54 10.68
N ALA A 15 -1.90 -17.39 10.66
CA ALA A 15 -1.07 -17.59 9.48
C ALA A 15 -1.87 -18.16 8.30
N GLN A 16 -2.80 -19.10 8.55
CA GLN A 16 -3.70 -19.61 7.52
C GLN A 16 -4.67 -18.54 7.00
N ALA A 17 -5.29 -17.75 7.90
CA ALA A 17 -6.18 -16.66 7.53
C ALA A 17 -5.47 -15.65 6.62
N TRP A 18 -4.24 -15.27 6.95
CA TRP A 18 -3.42 -14.39 6.12
C TRP A 18 -3.17 -14.99 4.73
N ARG A 19 -2.74 -16.27 4.66
CA ARG A 19 -2.52 -16.96 3.38
C ARG A 19 -3.78 -17.01 2.53
N LEU A 20 -4.95 -17.20 3.14
CA LEU A 20 -6.23 -17.21 2.44
C LEU A 20 -6.57 -15.84 1.85
N ILE A 21 -6.36 -14.76 2.58
CA ILE A 21 -6.57 -13.40 2.08
C ILE A 21 -5.57 -13.09 0.96
N ALA A 22 -4.27 -13.33 1.19
CA ALA A 22 -3.19 -13.02 0.26
C ALA A 22 -3.29 -13.81 -1.06
N ASN A 23 -3.69 -15.09 -0.98
CA ASN A 23 -3.84 -15.99 -2.13
C ASN A 23 -5.26 -16.01 -2.71
N GLY A 24 -6.24 -15.42 -2.01
CA GLY A 24 -7.59 -15.22 -2.52
C GLY A 24 -7.66 -14.20 -3.65
N ARG A 25 -8.77 -14.18 -4.37
CA ARG A 25 -9.03 -13.17 -5.42
C ARG A 25 -9.59 -11.88 -4.82
N PHE A 26 -10.44 -11.99 -3.81
CA PHE A 26 -11.18 -10.87 -3.23
C PHE A 26 -10.29 -9.68 -2.87
N TRP A 27 -9.27 -9.88 -2.04
CA TRP A 27 -8.44 -8.79 -1.54
C TRP A 27 -7.63 -8.04 -2.61
N PRO A 28 -6.86 -8.69 -3.50
CA PRO A 28 -6.16 -7.97 -4.57
C PRO A 28 -7.10 -7.24 -5.52
N PHE A 29 -8.28 -7.81 -5.83
CA PHE A 29 -9.30 -7.11 -6.63
C PHE A 29 -9.84 -5.87 -5.90
N THR A 30 -10.12 -5.95 -4.60
CA THR A 30 -10.55 -4.79 -3.80
C THR A 30 -9.49 -3.70 -3.80
N LEU A 31 -8.21 -4.04 -3.56
CA LEU A 31 -7.12 -3.07 -3.61
C LEU A 31 -7.00 -2.40 -4.99
N LEU A 32 -7.12 -3.18 -6.07
CA LEU A 32 -7.09 -2.66 -7.43
C LEU A 32 -8.26 -1.70 -7.70
N VAL A 33 -9.50 -2.12 -7.43
CA VAL A 33 -10.70 -1.31 -7.69
C VAL A 33 -10.67 -0.02 -6.88
N VAL A 34 -10.35 -0.11 -5.59
CA VAL A 34 -10.28 1.06 -4.71
C VAL A 34 -9.11 1.97 -5.09
N GLY A 35 -7.99 1.39 -5.51
CA GLY A 35 -6.84 2.12 -6.06
C GLY A 35 -7.19 2.89 -7.34
N VAL A 36 -7.87 2.25 -8.28
CA VAL A 36 -8.35 2.89 -9.50
C VAL A 36 -9.38 3.97 -9.19
N ALA A 37 -10.38 3.66 -8.36
CA ALA A 37 -11.44 4.61 -7.98
C ALA A 37 -10.89 5.85 -7.25
N SER A 38 -9.76 5.73 -6.55
CA SER A 38 -9.11 6.87 -5.89
C SER A 38 -8.73 8.01 -6.86
N ASN A 39 -8.57 7.72 -8.15
CA ASN A 39 -8.36 8.71 -9.21
C ASN A 39 -9.57 9.63 -9.43
N GLY A 40 -10.76 9.22 -9.01
CA GLY A 40 -11.96 10.07 -9.06
C GLY A 40 -11.99 11.11 -7.95
N VAL A 41 -11.37 10.81 -6.80
CA VAL A 41 -11.31 11.70 -5.64
C VAL A 41 -10.12 12.65 -5.72
N TYR A 42 -8.97 12.17 -6.22
CA TYR A 42 -7.74 12.95 -6.30
C TYR A 42 -7.10 12.86 -7.68
N ALA A 43 -6.50 13.98 -8.13
CA ALA A 43 -5.70 14.01 -9.35
C ALA A 43 -4.45 13.13 -9.30
N HIS A 44 -3.94 12.90 -8.09
CA HIS A 44 -2.81 12.03 -7.84
C HIS A 44 -3.27 10.90 -6.93
N ALA A 45 -3.48 9.71 -7.52
CA ALA A 45 -3.75 8.51 -6.76
C ALA A 45 -2.67 8.33 -5.67
N PRO A 46 -3.01 7.79 -4.48
CA PRO A 46 -2.07 7.58 -3.40
C PRO A 46 -1.25 6.31 -3.67
N LEU A 47 -0.46 6.34 -4.74
CA LEU A 47 0.29 5.19 -5.28
C LEU A 47 1.21 4.55 -4.23
N ALA A 48 1.92 5.35 -3.44
CA ALA A 48 2.78 4.88 -2.36
C ALA A 48 2.02 4.06 -1.30
N ALA A 49 0.79 4.48 -0.96
CA ALA A 49 -0.03 3.78 0.02
C ALA A 49 -0.52 2.44 -0.56
N PHE A 50 -1.06 2.44 -1.78
CA PHE A 50 -1.50 1.20 -2.43
C PHE A 50 -0.35 0.23 -2.69
N ALA A 51 0.82 0.71 -3.10
CA ALA A 51 1.99 -0.11 -3.32
C ALA A 51 2.48 -0.78 -2.03
N SER A 52 2.71 0.03 -0.99
CA SER A 52 3.21 -0.48 0.29
C SER A 52 2.22 -1.42 0.96
N MET A 53 0.92 -1.11 0.95
CA MET A 53 -0.09 -1.99 1.52
C MET A 53 -0.31 -3.25 0.68
N SER A 54 -0.16 -3.19 -0.64
CA SER A 54 -0.16 -4.38 -1.48
C SER A 54 0.99 -5.31 -1.10
N GLY A 55 2.22 -4.79 -0.92
CA GLY A 55 3.36 -5.59 -0.45
C GLY A 55 3.15 -6.17 0.95
N ALA A 56 2.60 -5.35 1.84
CA ALA A 56 2.34 -5.72 3.23
C ALA A 56 1.07 -6.57 3.43
N THR A 57 0.38 -7.02 2.38
CA THR A 57 -0.84 -7.85 2.52
C THR A 57 -0.97 -8.96 1.47
N LEU A 58 -0.24 -8.89 0.36
CA LEU A 58 -0.28 -9.88 -0.72
C LEU A 58 1.04 -10.65 -0.85
N SER A 59 1.03 -11.72 -1.66
CA SER A 59 2.26 -12.30 -2.19
C SER A 59 3.00 -11.28 -3.07
N ARG A 60 4.33 -11.27 -3.07
CA ARG A 60 5.16 -10.32 -3.85
C ARG A 60 4.73 -10.14 -5.31
N GLN A 61 4.47 -11.23 -6.04
CA GLN A 61 4.04 -11.16 -7.45
C GLN A 61 2.72 -10.40 -7.62
N ARG A 62 1.72 -10.71 -6.78
CA ARG A 62 0.42 -10.02 -6.78
C ARG A 62 0.53 -8.58 -6.29
N ALA A 63 1.39 -8.32 -5.31
CA ALA A 63 1.64 -6.97 -4.81
C ALA A 63 2.16 -6.07 -5.92
N VAL A 64 3.18 -6.54 -6.66
CA VAL A 64 3.73 -5.84 -7.81
C VAL A 64 2.68 -5.66 -8.90
N GLY A 65 1.93 -6.72 -9.25
CA GLY A 65 0.88 -6.65 -10.26
C GLY A 65 -0.21 -5.61 -9.94
N VAL A 66 -0.76 -5.65 -8.72
CA VAL A 66 -1.78 -4.68 -8.28
C VAL A 66 -1.22 -3.26 -8.28
N ALA A 67 -0.04 -3.04 -7.70
CA ALA A 67 0.57 -1.72 -7.61
C ALA A 67 0.84 -1.11 -8.99
N LEU A 68 1.40 -1.91 -9.92
CA LEU A 68 1.67 -1.46 -11.29
C LEU A 68 0.38 -1.21 -12.08
N LEU A 69 -0.66 -2.02 -11.91
CA LEU A 69 -1.95 -1.78 -12.56
C LEU A 69 -2.60 -0.48 -12.06
N VAL A 70 -2.58 -0.21 -10.76
CA VAL A 70 -3.08 1.06 -10.20
C VAL A 70 -2.30 2.24 -10.78
N TRP A 71 -0.98 2.14 -10.86
CA TRP A 71 -0.13 3.17 -11.49
C TRP A 71 -0.44 3.34 -12.98
N LEU A 72 -0.54 2.26 -13.76
CA LEU A 72 -0.85 2.29 -15.19
C LEU A 72 -2.19 2.97 -15.46
N VAL A 73 -3.22 2.62 -14.70
CA VAL A 73 -4.54 3.26 -14.83
C VAL A 73 -4.47 4.74 -14.45
N ASN A 74 -3.72 5.10 -13.40
CA ASN A 74 -3.47 6.50 -13.06
C ASN A 74 -2.78 7.25 -14.22
N GLN A 75 -1.80 6.65 -14.90
CA GLN A 75 -1.17 7.28 -16.07
C GLN A 75 -2.15 7.41 -17.23
N ALA A 76 -2.92 6.37 -17.54
CA ALA A 76 -3.92 6.39 -18.61
C ALA A 76 -4.98 7.47 -18.39
N ILE A 77 -5.46 7.62 -17.14
CA ILE A 77 -6.39 8.70 -16.77
C ILE A 77 -5.70 10.07 -16.88
N GLY A 78 -4.44 10.20 -16.46
CA GLY A 78 -3.65 11.42 -16.56
C GLY A 78 -3.51 11.92 -18.00
N PHE A 79 -2.98 11.08 -18.89
CA PHE A 79 -2.74 11.44 -20.28
C PHE A 79 -4.01 11.43 -21.14
N GLY A 80 -4.96 10.53 -20.87
CA GLY A 80 -6.16 10.37 -21.69
C GLY A 80 -7.32 11.29 -21.29
N LEU A 81 -7.61 11.41 -19.99
CA LEU A 81 -8.79 12.14 -19.51
C LEU A 81 -8.47 13.50 -18.90
N ARG A 82 -7.32 13.64 -18.25
CA ARG A 82 -6.91 14.89 -17.58
C ARG A 82 -6.07 15.81 -18.46
N GLY A 83 -5.76 15.39 -19.68
CA GLY A 83 -5.01 16.19 -20.65
C GLY A 83 -3.59 16.51 -20.21
N TYR A 84 -2.90 15.60 -19.51
CA TYR A 84 -1.49 15.80 -19.18
C TYR A 84 -0.67 16.04 -20.46
N PRO A 85 0.27 16.99 -20.43
CA PRO A 85 1.03 17.37 -21.61
C PRO A 85 1.84 16.16 -22.11
N LEU A 86 1.83 15.93 -23.43
CA LEU A 86 2.58 14.85 -24.08
C LEU A 86 4.04 15.27 -24.29
N THR A 87 4.73 15.60 -23.19
CA THR A 87 6.13 16.04 -23.19
C THR A 87 7.03 15.01 -22.53
N SER A 88 8.31 14.97 -22.92
CA SER A 88 9.31 14.09 -22.31
C SER A 88 9.33 14.22 -20.79
N THR A 89 9.26 15.44 -20.26
CA THR A 89 9.22 15.72 -18.82
C THR A 89 8.02 15.06 -18.13
N ALA A 90 6.83 15.13 -18.72
CA ALA A 90 5.63 14.49 -18.16
C ALA A 90 5.75 12.96 -18.15
N PHE A 91 6.30 12.37 -19.22
CA PHE A 91 6.58 10.93 -19.26
C PHE A 91 7.63 10.52 -18.23
N THR A 92 8.68 11.33 -18.02
CA THR A 92 9.69 11.06 -16.98
C THR A 92 9.09 11.08 -15.57
N TRP A 93 8.20 12.05 -15.28
CA TRP A 93 7.45 12.05 -14.03
C TRP A 93 6.58 10.80 -13.87
N GLY A 94 5.87 10.41 -14.93
CA GLY A 94 5.08 9.17 -14.98
C GLY A 94 5.92 7.93 -14.66
N ALA A 95 7.08 7.80 -15.30
CA ALA A 95 8.00 6.68 -15.11
C ALA A 95 8.59 6.64 -13.70
N LEU A 96 9.01 7.79 -13.15
CA LEU A 96 9.53 7.88 -11.78
C LEU A 96 8.48 7.47 -10.75
N MET A 97 7.22 7.88 -10.93
CA MET A 97 6.12 7.40 -10.08
C MET A 97 5.96 5.89 -10.18
N GLY A 98 6.13 5.30 -11.37
CA GLY A 98 6.07 3.85 -11.58
C GLY A 98 7.21 3.11 -10.87
N ILE A 99 8.43 3.62 -10.98
CA ILE A 99 9.61 3.08 -10.28
C ILE A 99 9.42 3.17 -8.75
N GLY A 100 9.00 4.33 -8.25
CA GLY A 100 8.71 4.51 -6.83
C GLY A 100 7.62 3.56 -6.32
N THR A 101 6.57 3.35 -7.13
CA THR A 101 5.50 2.39 -6.84
C THR A 101 6.05 0.96 -6.73
N LEU A 102 6.91 0.56 -7.67
CA LEU A 102 7.55 -0.75 -7.65
C LEU A 102 8.45 -0.93 -6.42
N LEU A 103 9.30 0.05 -6.12
CA LEU A 103 10.19 0.03 -4.95
C LEU A 103 9.39 -0.12 -3.65
N ALA A 104 8.33 0.66 -3.48
CA ALA A 104 7.46 0.59 -2.32
C ALA A 104 6.80 -0.80 -2.17
N ALA A 105 6.27 -1.35 -3.27
CA ALA A 105 5.62 -2.67 -3.25
C ALA A 105 6.61 -3.80 -2.96
N VAL A 106 7.80 -3.77 -3.56
CA VAL A 106 8.83 -4.79 -3.35
C VAL A 106 9.38 -4.73 -1.93
N ALA A 107 9.73 -3.55 -1.44
CA ALA A 107 10.26 -3.38 -0.09
C ALA A 107 9.25 -3.82 0.98
N ALA A 108 7.98 -3.44 0.84
CA ALA A 108 6.92 -3.86 1.74
C ALA A 108 6.57 -5.36 1.65
N SER A 109 6.99 -6.05 0.58
CA SER A 109 6.80 -7.49 0.43
C SER A 109 7.80 -8.33 1.25
N TRP A 110 8.81 -7.71 1.84
CA TRP A 110 9.82 -8.41 2.65
C TRP A 110 9.35 -8.59 4.09
N TRP A 111 8.45 -9.54 4.28
CA TRP A 111 7.89 -9.90 5.57
C TRP A 111 8.97 -10.47 6.51
N PRO A 112 9.23 -9.84 7.67
CA PRO A 112 10.05 -10.44 8.71
C PRO A 112 9.33 -11.64 9.33
N GLY A 113 10.06 -12.71 9.69
CA GLY A 113 9.45 -13.93 10.27
C GLY A 113 8.58 -13.67 11.51
N TRP A 114 8.96 -12.69 12.34
CA TRP A 114 8.28 -12.33 13.60
C TRP A 114 6.97 -11.55 13.42
N SER A 115 6.71 -11.01 12.23
CA SER A 115 5.59 -10.08 11.99
C SER A 115 4.20 -10.72 12.13
N ARG A 116 4.12 -12.06 12.17
CA ARG A 116 2.86 -12.82 12.17
C ARG A 116 2.53 -13.48 13.50
N ASP A 117 3.41 -13.33 14.50
CA ASP A 117 3.27 -14.04 15.77
C ASP A 117 2.20 -13.43 16.68
N SER A 118 1.90 -12.13 16.50
CA SER A 118 0.94 -11.39 17.29
C SER A 118 0.31 -10.27 16.48
N PHE A 119 -0.93 -9.92 16.81
CA PHE A 119 -1.63 -8.79 16.19
C PHE A 119 -0.86 -7.47 16.34
N SER A 120 -0.20 -7.24 17.49
CA SER A 120 0.65 -6.06 17.69
C SER A 120 1.84 -6.03 16.73
N ARG A 121 2.54 -7.16 16.58
CA ARG A 121 3.68 -7.30 15.64
C ARG A 121 3.24 -7.12 14.18
N TYR A 122 2.06 -7.61 13.85
CA TYR A 122 1.45 -7.39 12.54
C TYR A 122 1.19 -5.90 12.28
N LEU A 123 0.55 -5.19 13.22
CA LEU A 123 0.32 -3.75 13.08
C LEU A 123 1.63 -2.95 13.02
N THR A 124 2.64 -3.33 13.80
CA THR A 124 3.98 -2.73 13.72
C THR A 124 4.58 -2.91 12.33
N TRP A 125 4.47 -4.11 11.74
CA TRP A 125 4.94 -4.33 10.36
C TRP A 125 4.16 -3.50 9.34
N MET A 126 2.82 -3.41 9.46
CA MET A 126 2.01 -2.57 8.58
C MET A 126 2.45 -1.09 8.64
N ALA A 127 2.73 -0.59 9.85
CA ALA A 127 3.23 0.76 10.04
C ALA A 127 4.63 0.96 9.41
N ILE A 128 5.57 0.04 9.67
CA ILE A 128 6.92 0.07 9.08
C ILE A 128 6.83 0.02 7.55
N ALA A 129 6.06 -0.91 6.99
CA ALA A 129 5.91 -1.06 5.54
C ALA A 129 5.29 0.19 4.90
N SER A 130 4.28 0.78 5.55
CA SER A 130 3.68 2.06 5.14
C SER A 130 4.72 3.18 5.11
N LEU A 131 5.47 3.37 6.20
CA LEU A 131 6.48 4.44 6.31
C LEU A 131 7.64 4.23 5.33
N LEU A 132 8.13 3.00 5.21
CA LEU A 132 9.18 2.62 4.26
C LEU A 132 8.74 2.88 2.82
N GLY A 133 7.52 2.47 2.46
CA GLY A 133 6.98 2.69 1.13
C GLY A 133 6.84 4.17 0.79
N PHE A 134 6.37 5.00 1.74
CA PHE A 134 6.34 6.44 1.55
C PHE A 134 7.75 7.02 1.39
N ALA A 135 8.69 6.64 2.27
CA ALA A 135 10.06 7.15 2.24
C ALA A 135 10.76 6.81 0.92
N LEU A 136 10.60 5.58 0.41
CA LEU A 136 11.17 5.18 -0.88
C LEU A 136 10.52 5.91 -2.06
N TYR A 137 9.19 5.96 -2.09
CA TYR A 137 8.45 6.61 -3.18
C TYR A 137 8.72 8.12 -3.22
N GLN A 138 8.52 8.79 -2.09
CA GLN A 138 8.66 10.23 -1.98
C GLN A 138 10.13 10.65 -2.00
N GLY A 139 11.03 9.85 -1.43
CA GLY A 139 12.47 10.08 -1.48
C GLY A 139 13.00 10.03 -2.91
N LEU A 140 12.55 9.09 -3.73
CA LEU A 140 12.89 9.04 -5.16
C LEU A 140 12.42 10.30 -5.89
N ILE A 141 11.18 10.74 -5.63
CA ILE A 141 10.63 11.96 -6.22
C ILE A 141 11.46 13.18 -5.78
N LEU A 142 11.76 13.31 -4.49
CA LEU A 142 12.55 14.42 -3.96
C LEU A 142 13.97 14.44 -4.50
N PHE A 143 14.56 13.28 -4.72
CA PHE A 143 15.89 13.14 -5.31
C PHE A 143 15.90 13.60 -6.78
N ALA A 144 14.89 13.20 -7.57
CA ALA A 144 14.78 13.55 -8.97
C ALA A 144 14.26 14.98 -9.24
N TYR A 145 13.54 15.57 -8.27
CA TYR A 145 12.84 16.85 -8.45
C TYR A 145 13.73 18.00 -8.91
N PRO A 146 14.92 18.26 -8.35
CA PRO A 146 15.77 19.37 -8.80
C PRO A 146 16.23 19.23 -10.24
N VAL A 147 16.38 18.01 -10.75
CA VAL A 147 16.77 17.77 -12.14
C VAL A 147 15.61 18.05 -13.10
N LEU A 148 14.38 17.74 -12.69
CA LEU A 148 13.19 17.87 -13.52
C LEU A 148 12.47 19.22 -13.38
N ALA A 149 12.84 20.01 -12.37
CA ALA A 149 12.25 21.31 -12.08
C ALA A 149 13.30 22.43 -12.11
N ASP A 150 14.31 22.33 -12.99
CA ASP A 150 15.30 23.38 -13.24
C ASP A 150 15.98 23.92 -11.97
N GLY A 151 16.40 23.02 -11.07
CA GLY A 151 17.09 23.34 -9.81
C GLY A 151 16.16 23.67 -8.63
N HIS A 152 14.85 23.80 -8.84
CA HIS A 152 13.90 24.06 -7.76
C HIS A 152 13.78 22.85 -6.83
N ARG A 153 13.43 23.11 -5.56
CA ARG A 153 13.19 22.06 -4.57
C ARG A 153 11.71 22.00 -4.23
N MET A 154 11.18 20.80 -4.06
CA MET A 154 9.81 20.63 -3.57
C MET A 154 9.72 21.15 -2.12
N GLY A 155 8.73 22.00 -1.85
CA GLY A 155 8.49 22.51 -0.50
C GLY A 155 8.06 21.41 0.47
N TRP A 156 8.55 21.47 1.71
CA TRP A 156 8.22 20.51 2.77
C TRP A 156 6.72 20.45 3.09
N GLU A 157 5.99 21.54 2.86
CA GLU A 157 4.53 21.59 3.01
C GLU A 157 3.81 20.65 2.04
N ILE A 158 4.29 20.56 0.79
CA ILE A 158 3.73 19.65 -0.23
C ILE A 158 4.01 18.20 0.18
N VAL A 159 5.24 17.93 0.62
CA VAL A 159 5.63 16.62 1.14
C VAL A 159 4.75 16.21 2.32
N GLY A 160 4.49 17.14 3.26
CA GLY A 160 3.60 16.93 4.39
C GLY A 160 2.17 16.60 3.96
N LYS A 161 1.61 17.32 2.98
CA LYS A 161 0.29 17.02 2.41
C LYS A 161 0.24 15.62 1.78
N PHE A 162 1.29 15.22 1.06
CA PHE A 162 1.38 13.87 0.50
C PHE A 162 1.51 12.81 1.59
N PHE A 163 2.24 13.10 2.66
CA PHE A 163 2.39 12.21 3.80
C PHE A 163 1.06 11.97 4.52
N VAL A 164 0.31 13.03 4.83
CA VAL A 164 -1.01 12.91 5.46
C VAL A 164 -1.95 12.11 4.57
N LYS A 165 -1.99 12.40 3.26
CA LYS A 165 -2.79 11.62 2.30
C LYS A 165 -2.39 10.14 2.32
N HIS A 166 -1.08 9.85 2.30
CA HIS A 166 -0.56 8.48 2.38
C HIS A 166 -1.04 7.77 3.64
N LEU A 167 -0.94 8.40 4.81
CA LEU A 167 -1.36 7.84 6.09
C LEU A 167 -2.87 7.55 6.14
N ILE A 168 -3.70 8.42 5.59
CA ILE A 168 -5.16 8.19 5.53
C ILE A 168 -5.46 6.91 4.74
N TRP A 169 -4.85 6.77 3.56
CA TRP A 169 -5.08 5.61 2.70
C TRP A 169 -4.48 4.33 3.25
N SER A 170 -3.24 4.36 3.73
CA SER A 170 -2.59 3.17 4.31
C SER A 170 -3.24 2.75 5.61
N GLY A 171 -3.65 3.71 6.45
CA GLY A 171 -4.43 3.47 7.66
C GLY A 171 -5.78 2.82 7.36
N GLY A 172 -6.54 3.37 6.40
CA GLY A 172 -7.81 2.80 5.97
C GLY A 172 -7.68 1.37 5.46
N ILE A 173 -6.69 1.09 4.60
CA ILE A 173 -6.42 -0.26 4.11
C ILE A 173 -6.02 -1.20 5.26
N THR A 174 -5.19 -0.73 6.20
CA THR A 174 -4.77 -1.51 7.38
C THR A 174 -5.97 -1.88 8.26
N ILE A 175 -6.88 -0.94 8.50
CA ILE A 175 -8.10 -1.19 9.29
C ILE A 175 -8.97 -2.24 8.60
N VAL A 176 -9.27 -2.06 7.30
CA VAL A 176 -10.11 -3.01 6.56
C VAL A 176 -9.48 -4.40 6.52
N HIS A 177 -8.17 -4.50 6.27
CA HIS A 177 -7.47 -5.78 6.26
C HIS A 177 -7.46 -6.45 7.65
N SER A 178 -7.27 -5.66 8.71
CA SER A 178 -7.32 -6.15 10.10
C SER A 178 -8.70 -6.70 10.45
N LEU A 179 -9.77 -6.02 10.04
CA LEU A 179 -11.14 -6.49 10.23
C LEU A 179 -11.43 -7.78 9.47
N LEU A 180 -10.91 -7.92 8.25
CA LEU A 180 -11.02 -9.16 7.47
C LEU A 180 -10.29 -10.32 8.17
N LEU A 181 -9.07 -10.09 8.65
CA LEU A 181 -8.31 -11.08 9.42
C LEU A 181 -9.07 -11.52 10.67
N TRP A 182 -9.53 -10.55 11.47
CA TRP A 182 -10.28 -10.80 12.70
C TRP A 182 -11.55 -11.63 12.42
N ARG A 183 -12.30 -11.28 11.37
CA ARG A 183 -13.53 -12.00 10.98
C ARG A 183 -13.25 -13.45 10.61
N ILE A 184 -12.18 -13.73 9.87
CA ILE A 184 -11.81 -15.10 9.45
C ILE A 184 -11.33 -15.91 10.66
N VAL A 185 -10.50 -15.32 11.52
CA VAL A 185 -9.98 -15.99 12.72
C VAL A 185 -11.13 -16.37 13.67
N ASN A 186 -12.02 -15.43 13.99
CA ASN A 186 -13.15 -15.71 14.88
C ASN A 186 -14.10 -16.79 14.33
N ARG A 187 -14.40 -16.76 13.03
CA ARG A 187 -15.24 -17.80 12.40
C ARG A 187 -14.63 -19.18 12.46
N ARG A 188 -13.30 -19.30 12.43
CA ARG A 188 -12.62 -20.59 12.54
C ARG A 188 -12.52 -21.08 13.97
N GLN A 189 -12.41 -20.18 14.94
CA GLN A 189 -12.45 -20.53 16.35
C GLN A 189 -13.81 -21.05 16.80
N SER A 190 -14.91 -20.59 16.21
CA SER A 190 -16.26 -21.06 16.57
C SER A 190 -16.65 -22.43 16.01
N VAL A 191 -15.83 -23.03 15.14
CA VAL A 191 -16.09 -24.32 14.47
C VAL A 191 -15.26 -25.46 15.10
N ILE A 192 -14.28 -25.11 15.94
CA ILE A 192 -13.44 -26.05 16.71
C ILE A 192 -14.02 -26.15 18.13
#